data_AF-A0A523F9Q9-F1
#
_entry.id   AF-A0A523F9Q9-F1
#
_cell.length_a   1.000
_cell.length_b   1.000
_cell.length_c   1.000
_cell.angle_alpha   90.00
_cell.angle_beta   90.00
_cell.angle_gamma   90.00
#
_symmetry.space_group_name_H-M   'P 1'
#
loop_
_entity.id
_entity.type
_entity.pdbx_description
1 polymer ?
#
loop_
_entity_poly.entity_id
_entity_poly.type
_entity_poly.pdbx_seq_one_letter_code
_entity_poly.pdbx_strand_id
1 'polypeptide(L)'
;MAVALTKEPETESLPRIVASGRGAVARQILEIAFANDVKVREDADLVEILSAIDIDSDIPLEAFAAVAEILSYIYRANATYGAYDRDPEEG
;
A
#
# COMPACT_ATOMS: atom_id res chain seq x y z
N MET A 1 4.93 14.13 4.90
CA MET A 1 5.79 12.92 4.99
C MET A 1 5.22 11.89 4.03
N ALA A 2 6.02 10.94 3.53
CA ALA A 2 5.53 9.83 2.74
C ALA A 2 6.19 8.52 3.19
N VAL A 3 5.44 7.42 3.10
CA VAL A 3 5.89 6.04 3.35
C VAL A 3 5.35 5.17 2.22
N ALA A 4 6.18 4.27 1.71
CA ALA A 4 5.82 3.32 0.66
C ALA A 4 5.85 1.89 1.22
N LEU A 5 4.87 1.11 0.79
CA LEU A 5 4.60 -0.24 1.27
C LEU A 5 4.63 -1.21 0.09
N THR A 6 5.11 -2.43 0.32
CA THR A 6 4.94 -3.55 -0.62
C THR A 6 4.22 -4.70 0.06
N LYS A 7 3.48 -5.49 -0.73
CA LYS A 7 2.93 -6.78 -0.32
C LYS A 7 3.04 -7.72 -1.51
N GLU A 8 3.65 -8.88 -1.30
CA GLU A 8 3.70 -9.92 -2.32
C GLU A 8 2.33 -10.61 -2.41
N PRO A 9 1.73 -10.73 -3.61
CA PRO A 9 0.37 -11.25 -3.76
C PRO A 9 0.26 -12.76 -3.52
N GLU A 10 1.35 -13.51 -3.67
CA GLU A 10 1.35 -14.99 -3.64
C GLU A 10 1.87 -15.59 -2.33
N THR A 11 2.34 -14.78 -1.40
CA THR A 11 2.86 -15.25 -0.11
C THR A 11 1.96 -14.74 1.02
N GLU A 12 1.82 -15.51 2.11
CA GLU A 12 1.22 -15.02 3.37
C GLU A 12 2.11 -13.96 4.07
N SER A 13 3.01 -13.33 3.32
CA SER A 13 3.97 -12.35 3.84
C SER A 13 3.24 -11.10 4.31
N LEU A 14 3.72 -10.56 5.44
CA LEU A 14 3.25 -9.29 5.95
C LEU A 14 3.73 -8.16 5.01
N PRO A 15 2.92 -7.10 4.82
CA PRO A 15 3.36 -5.92 4.12
C PRO A 15 4.59 -5.33 4.80
N ARG A 16 5.46 -4.74 3.98
CA ARG A 16 6.77 -4.23 4.40
C ARG A 16 6.96 -2.77 4.00
N ILE A 17 7.66 -2.01 4.84
CA ILE A 17 8.10 -0.65 4.48
C ILE A 17 9.27 -0.75 3.50
N VAL A 18 9.13 -0.16 2.31
CA VAL A 18 10.21 -0.14 1.30
C VAL A 18 10.82 1.25 1.10
N ALA A 19 10.13 2.31 1.55
CA ALA A 19 10.67 3.66 1.58
C ALA A 19 9.96 4.51 2.63
N SER A 20 10.68 5.46 3.22
CA SER A 20 10.10 6.52 4.05
C SER A 20 10.88 7.82 3.88
N GLY A 21 10.21 8.97 3.98
CA GLY A 21 10.87 10.25 3.76
C GLY A 21 10.05 11.48 4.11
N ARG A 22 10.74 12.59 4.34
CA ARG A 22 10.16 13.92 4.60
C ARG A 22 10.67 14.93 3.58
N GLY A 23 9.96 16.05 3.45
CA GLY A 23 10.36 17.15 2.56
C GLY A 23 10.62 16.69 1.12
N ALA A 24 11.84 16.91 0.62
CA ALA A 24 12.24 16.55 -0.73
C ALA A 24 12.14 15.05 -1.02
N VAL A 25 12.52 14.19 -0.06
CA VAL A 25 12.43 12.74 -0.22
C VAL A 25 10.97 12.30 -0.33
N ALA A 26 10.07 12.88 0.46
CA ALA A 26 8.64 12.59 0.36
C ALA A 26 8.08 12.94 -1.03
N ARG A 27 8.50 14.09 -1.59
CA ARG A 27 8.10 14.48 -2.95
C ARG A 27 8.61 13.48 -3.99
N GLN A 28 9.86 13.04 -3.88
CA GLN A 28 10.43 12.06 -4.79
C GLN A 28 9.71 10.70 -4.71
N ILE A 29 9.34 10.24 -3.51
CA ILE A 29 8.53 9.02 -3.32
C ILE A 29 7.20 9.15 -4.07
N LEU A 30 6.51 10.29 -3.92
CA LEU A 30 5.24 10.54 -4.60
C LEU A 30 5.38 10.61 -6.12
N GLU A 31 6.42 11.32 -6.62
CA GLU A 31 6.73 11.40 -8.05
C GLU A 31 6.94 10.01 -8.66
N ILE A 32 7.70 9.15 -7.99
CA ILE A 32 7.93 7.76 -8.41
C ILE A 32 6.62 6.96 -8.37
N ALA A 33 5.82 7.10 -7.32
CA ALA A 33 4.54 6.40 -7.19
C ALA A 33 3.59 6.75 -8.35
N PHE A 34 3.41 8.04 -8.63
CA PHE A 34 2.57 8.49 -9.75
C PHE A 34 3.10 8.06 -11.10
N ALA A 35 4.42 8.07 -11.31
CA ALA A 35 5.02 7.62 -12.56
C ALA A 35 4.84 6.12 -12.84
N ASN A 36 4.59 5.31 -11.80
CA ASN A 36 4.43 3.86 -11.89
C ASN A 36 2.99 3.39 -11.61
N ASP A 37 2.01 4.30 -11.61
CA ASP A 37 0.60 4.03 -11.27
C ASP A 37 0.40 3.33 -9.91
N VAL A 38 1.31 3.58 -8.96
CA VAL A 38 1.19 3.09 -7.58
C VAL A 38 0.13 3.92 -6.87
N LYS A 39 -0.84 3.25 -6.24
CA LYS A 39 -1.92 3.92 -5.51
C LYS A 39 -1.36 4.70 -4.33
N VAL A 40 -1.77 5.97 -4.22
CA VAL A 40 -1.40 6.87 -3.12
C VAL A 40 -2.65 7.20 -2.32
N ARG A 41 -2.56 7.12 -0.99
CA ARG A 41 -3.60 7.54 -0.05
C ARG A 41 -3.01 8.60 0.89
N GLU A 42 -3.75 9.66 1.10
CA GLU A 42 -3.42 10.70 2.08
C GLU A 42 -4.10 10.38 3.40
N ASP A 43 -3.30 10.17 4.46
CA ASP A 43 -3.77 9.82 5.79
C ASP A 43 -2.70 10.21 6.81
N ALA A 44 -2.93 11.29 7.55
CA ALA A 44 -1.93 11.91 8.42
C ALA A 44 -1.58 11.05 9.64
N ASP A 45 -2.58 10.40 10.25
CA ASP A 45 -2.40 9.55 11.43
C ASP A 45 -1.65 8.27 11.03
N LEU A 46 -2.05 7.66 9.91
CA LEU A 46 -1.39 6.46 9.42
C LEU A 46 0.07 6.73 9.04
N VAL A 47 0.36 7.82 8.33
CA VAL A 47 1.73 8.10 7.90
C VAL A 47 2.65 8.34 9.11
N GLU A 48 2.12 8.87 10.20
CA GLU A 48 2.84 9.02 11.46
C GLU A 48 3.14 7.65 12.10
N ILE A 49 2.16 6.75 12.19
CA ILE A 49 2.36 5.39 12.71
C ILE A 49 3.40 4.63 11.87
N LEU A 50 3.24 4.62 10.55
CA LEU A 50 4.14 3.91 9.65
C LEU A 50 5.54 4.53 9.58
N SER A 51 5.67 5.82 9.89
CA SER A 51 6.96 6.50 9.94
C SER A 51 7.90 5.98 11.03
N ALA A 52 7.34 5.37 12.07
CA ALA A 52 8.09 4.82 13.19
C ALA A 52 8.67 3.43 12.90
N ILE A 53 8.33 2.82 11.76
CA ILE A 53 8.79 1.50 11.35
C ILE A 53 10.02 1.65 10.46
N ASP A 54 11.06 0.87 10.75
CA ASP A 54 12.29 0.86 9.95
C ASP A 54 12.04 0.32 8.53
N ILE A 55 12.81 0.84 7.59
CA ILE A 55 12.82 0.33 6.21
C ILE A 55 13.23 -1.15 6.23
N ASP A 56 12.63 -1.93 5.33
CA ASP A 56 12.77 -3.39 5.21
C ASP A 56 12.23 -4.20 6.40
N SER A 57 11.57 -3.55 7.35
CA SER A 57 10.88 -4.23 8.44
C SER A 57 9.43 -4.56 8.09
N ASP A 58 8.99 -5.72 8.56
CA ASP A 58 7.59 -6.14 8.48
C ASP A 58 6.75 -5.27 9.42
N ILE A 59 5.51 -4.98 9.03
CA ILE A 59 4.62 -4.17 9.84
C ILE A 59 4.15 -4.97 11.07
N PRO A 60 4.34 -4.45 12.30
CA PRO A 60 3.92 -5.12 13.52
C PRO A 60 2.39 -5.27 13.57
N LEU A 61 1.90 -6.32 14.23
CA LEU A 61 0.49 -6.71 14.22
C LEU A 61 -0.43 -5.59 14.74
N GLU A 62 0.07 -4.79 15.68
CA GLU A 62 -0.61 -3.64 16.28
C GLU A 62 -0.85 -2.52 15.26
N ALA A 63 0.09 -2.33 14.32
CA ALA A 63 -0.05 -1.38 13.20
C ALA A 63 -0.76 -2.02 11.99
N PHE A 64 -0.74 -3.34 11.89
CA PHE A 64 -1.33 -4.09 10.79
C PHE A 64 -2.85 -3.88 10.69
N ALA A 65 -3.57 -3.73 11.81
CA ALA A 65 -5.01 -3.47 11.79
C ALA A 65 -5.37 -2.18 11.01
N ALA A 66 -4.61 -1.10 11.22
CA ALA A 66 -4.80 0.17 10.50
C ALA A 66 -4.45 0.05 9.01
N VAL A 67 -3.41 -0.73 8.69
CA VAL A 67 -2.99 -0.99 7.30
C VAL A 67 -3.95 -1.93 6.57
N ALA A 68 -4.51 -2.93 7.25
CA ALA A 68 -5.40 -3.93 6.68
C ALA A 68 -6.71 -3.33 6.16
N GLU A 69 -7.25 -2.30 6.83
CA GLU A 69 -8.42 -1.56 6.35
C GLU A 69 -8.13 -0.89 4.98
N ILE A 70 -6.95 -0.30 4.83
CA ILE A 70 -6.51 0.37 3.61
C ILE A 70 -6.27 -0.63 2.50
N LEU A 71 -5.57 -1.72 2.81
CA LEU A 71 -5.35 -2.81 1.86
C LEU A 71 -6.68 -3.42 1.42
N SER A 72 -7.65 -3.60 2.32
CA SER A 72 -8.99 -4.09 1.98
C SER A 72 -9.72 -3.13 1.03
N TYR A 73 -9.61 -1.82 1.24
CA TYR A 73 -10.14 -0.82 0.31
C TYR A 73 -9.50 -0.94 -1.08
N ILE A 74 -8.17 -1.05 -1.15
CA ILE A 74 -7.43 -1.20 -2.42
C ILE A 74 -7.77 -2.53 -3.10
N TYR A 75 -7.81 -3.65 -2.36
CA TYR A 75 -8.15 -4.96 -2.90
C TYR A 75 -9.60 -5.03 -3.36
N ARG A 76 -10.54 -4.38 -2.70
CA ARG A 76 -11.94 -4.29 -3.16
C ARG A 76 -12.05 -3.40 -4.40
N ALA A 77 -11.32 -2.28 -4.46
CA ALA A 77 -11.25 -1.44 -5.65
C ALA A 77 -10.62 -2.20 -6.84
N ASN A 78 -9.55 -2.97 -6.61
CA ASN A 78 -8.91 -3.81 -7.62
C ASN A 78 -9.74 -5.04 -8.00
N ALA A 79 -10.45 -5.66 -7.05
CA ALA A 79 -11.38 -6.77 -7.32
C ALA A 79 -12.58 -6.31 -8.17
N THR A 80 -12.92 -5.02 -8.13
CA THR A 80 -13.91 -4.44 -9.07
C THR A 80 -13.34 -4.33 -10.49
N TYR A 81 -12.01 -4.29 -10.66
CA TYR A 81 -11.33 -4.36 -11.96
C TYR A 81 -11.00 -5.79 -12.42
N GLY A 82 -10.92 -6.77 -11.52
CA GLY A 82 -10.73 -8.19 -11.88
C GLY A 82 -12.02 -9.00 -12.10
N ALA A 83 -13.19 -8.45 -11.73
CA ALA A 83 -14.48 -9.13 -11.85
C ALA A 83 -15.29 -8.76 -13.12
N TYR A 84 -14.81 -7.81 -13.94
CA TYR A 84 -15.44 -7.45 -15.22
C TYR A 84 -14.73 -8.00 -16.47
N ASP A 85 -13.57 -8.67 -16.29
CA ASP A 85 -12.84 -9.38 -17.37
C ASP A 85 -13.11 -10.89 -17.38
N ARG A 86 -14.13 -11.36 -16.67
CA ARG A 86 -14.76 -12.65 -16.96
C ARG A 86 -16.11 -12.41 -17.60
N ASP A 87 -16.08 -12.39 -18.93
CA ASP A 87 -17.26 -12.60 -19.74
C ASP A 87 -17.93 -13.92 -19.30
N PRO A 88 -19.20 -13.92 -18.89
CA PRO A 88 -19.95 -15.15 -18.67
C PRO A 88 -20.43 -15.67 -20.03
N GLU A 89 -19.51 -16.08 -20.89
CA GLU A 89 -19.82 -16.94 -22.03
C GLU A 89 -19.16 -18.30 -21.82
N GLU A 90 -19.91 -19.20 -21.15
CA GLU A 90 -20.18 -20.59 -21.54
C GLU A 90 -20.59 -21.40 -20.29
N GLY A 91 -21.90 -21.65 -20.19
CA GLY A 91 -22.54 -22.50 -19.17
C GLY A 91 -24.00 -22.14 -18.92
#